data_AF-A0A6L5FZF1-F1
#
_entry.id   AF-A0A6L5FZF1-F1
#
_cell.length_a   1.000
_cell.length_b   1.000
_cell.length_c   1.000
_cell.angle_alpha   90.00
_cell.angle_beta   90.00
_cell.angle_gamma   90.00
#
_symmetry.space_group_name_H-M   'P 1'
#
loop_
_entity.id
_entity.type
_entity.pdbx_description
1 polymer ?
#
loop_
_entity_poly.entity_id
_entity_poly.type
_entity_poly.pdbx_seq_one_letter_code
_entity_poly.pdbx_strand_id
1 'polypeptide(L)'
;MKLEVRYVEWVDSCGSSGWEPLDEARKTRPLSIHTVGYVLGEDADYVTIIQSYDERQNGQPHGDHHISIPKVAVKTARTISKARG
;
A
#
# COMPACT_ATOMS: atom_id res chain seq x y z
N MET A 1 17.21 1.38 -8.95
CA MET A 1 16.87 2.52 -8.04
C MET A 1 16.91 2.03 -6.59
N LYS A 2 17.19 2.88 -5.59
CA LYS A 2 17.24 2.44 -4.18
C LYS A 2 15.89 2.72 -3.49
N LEU A 3 15.11 1.67 -3.22
CA LEU A 3 13.77 1.76 -2.62
C LEU A 3 13.80 1.57 -1.11
N GLU A 4 12.95 2.30 -0.39
CA GLU A 4 12.74 2.15 1.06
C GLU A 4 11.70 1.06 1.34
N VAL A 5 11.95 0.17 2.31
CA VAL A 5 10.92 -0.76 2.81
C VAL A 5 10.19 -0.13 3.98
N ARG A 6 8.85 -0.08 3.90
CA ARG A 6 7.99 0.53 4.90
C ARG A 6 6.89 -0.41 5.35
N TYR A 7 6.65 -0.41 6.66
CA TYR A 7 5.44 -0.95 7.29
C TYR A 7 4.42 0.17 7.43
N VAL A 8 3.18 -0.08 7.01
CA VAL A 8 2.04 0.83 7.14
C VAL A 8 0.85 0.08 7.72
N GLU A 9 0.32 0.61 8.81
CA GLU A 9 -0.99 0.26 9.35
C GLU A 9 -2.00 1.33 8.93
N TRP A 10 -3.10 0.93 8.32
CA TRP A 10 -4.11 1.84 7.79
C TRP A 10 -5.51 1.23 7.84
N VAL A 11 -6.53 2.06 7.63
CA VAL A 11 -7.93 1.62 7.59
C VAL A 11 -8.42 1.57 6.16
N ASP A 12 -8.85 0.38 5.72
CA ASP A 12 -9.59 0.22 4.48
C ASP A 12 -11.09 0.33 4.76
N SER A 13 -11.81 0.97 3.84
CA SER A 13 -13.24 1.26 3.95
C SER A 13 -14.10 -0.01 3.86
N CYS A 14 -13.71 -1.00 3.07
CA CYS A 14 -14.55 -2.18 2.84
C CYS A 14 -13.81 -3.52 2.69
N GLY A 15 -12.50 -3.56 2.43
CA GLY A 15 -11.78 -4.82 2.21
C GLY A 15 -12.17 -5.56 0.92
N SER A 16 -13.08 -4.98 0.13
CA SER A 16 -13.63 -5.54 -1.10
C SER A 16 -13.29 -4.63 -2.28
N SER A 17 -13.33 -5.18 -3.48
CA SER A 17 -13.24 -4.40 -4.72
C SER A 17 -14.52 -4.59 -5.54
N GLY A 18 -15.06 -3.48 -6.05
CA GLY A 18 -16.20 -3.48 -6.95
C GLY A 18 -17.56 -3.21 -6.30
N TRP A 19 -18.61 -3.49 -7.06
CA TRP A 19 -20.00 -3.33 -6.62
C TRP A 19 -20.49 -4.58 -5.91
N GLU A 20 -21.13 -4.41 -4.75
CA GLU A 20 -21.73 -5.48 -3.98
C GLU A 20 -23.23 -5.21 -3.72
N PRO A 21 -24.06 -6.26 -3.54
CA PRO A 21 -25.45 -6.09 -3.17
C PRO A 21 -25.61 -5.27 -1.88
N LEU A 22 -26.64 -4.43 -1.82
CA LEU A 22 -26.85 -3.49 -0.71
C LEU A 22 -26.88 -4.16 0.68
N ASP A 23 -27.47 -5.35 0.77
CA ASP A 23 -27.56 -6.07 2.04
C ASP A 23 -26.21 -6.60 2.52
N GLU A 24 -25.28 -6.89 1.62
CA GLU A 24 -23.90 -7.24 1.96
C GLU A 24 -23.11 -5.97 2.34
N ALA A 25 -23.27 -4.88 1.56
CA ALA A 25 -22.63 -3.59 1.84
C ALA A 25 -22.93 -3.06 3.24
N ARG A 26 -24.16 -3.28 3.75
CA ARG A 26 -24.57 -2.87 5.09
C ARG A 26 -23.86 -3.63 6.21
N LYS A 27 -23.39 -4.84 5.93
CA LYS A 27 -22.65 -5.68 6.88
C LYS A 27 -21.16 -5.34 6.87
N THR A 28 -20.67 -4.75 5.79
CA THR A 28 -19.28 -4.32 5.65
C THR A 28 -18.88 -3.36 6.77
N ARG A 29 -17.65 -3.54 7.25
CA ARG A 29 -17.04 -2.72 8.29
C ARG A 29 -15.64 -2.33 7.83
N PRO A 30 -15.16 -1.12 8.18
CA PRO A 30 -13.78 -0.77 7.93
C PRO A 30 -12.82 -1.78 8.55
N LEU A 31 -11.76 -2.11 7.83
CA LEU A 31 -10.76 -3.10 8.24
C LEU A 31 -9.44 -2.41 8.58
N SER A 32 -8.76 -2.88 9.62
CA SER A 32 -7.38 -2.46 9.86
C SER A 32 -6.44 -3.35 9.06
N ILE A 33 -5.71 -2.75 8.14
CA ILE A 33 -4.81 -3.43 7.20
C ILE A 33 -3.37 -3.12 7.58
N HIS A 34 -2.53 -4.13 7.46
CA HIS A 34 -1.10 -4.06 7.72
C HIS A 34 -0.38 -4.39 6.41
N THR A 35 0.40 -3.44 5.91
CA THR A 35 1.11 -3.56 4.64
C THR A 35 2.60 -3.38 4.86
N VAL A 36 3.41 -4.26 4.29
CA VAL A 36 4.86 -4.12 4.20
C VAL A 36 5.26 -4.19 2.74
N GLY A 37 6.08 -3.25 2.29
CA GLY A 37 6.57 -3.26 0.92
C GLY A 37 7.50 -2.10 0.62
N TYR A 38 7.86 -1.97 -0.65
CA TYR A 38 8.72 -0.90 -1.13
C TYR A 38 7.91 0.35 -1.44
N VAL A 39 8.36 1.51 -0.97
CA VAL A 39 7.75 2.80 -1.28
C VAL A 39 8.12 3.21 -2.70
N LEU A 40 7.13 3.28 -3.59
CA LEU A 40 7.32 3.71 -4.98
C LEU A 40 7.16 5.22 -5.15
N GLY A 41 6.29 5.83 -4.34
CA GLY A 41 6.01 7.26 -4.37
C GLY A 41 5.28 7.69 -3.12
N GLU A 42 5.49 8.93 -2.72
CA GLU A 42 4.83 9.54 -1.57
C GLU A 42 4.74 11.04 -1.79
N ASP A 43 3.56 11.61 -1.52
CA ASP A 43 3.34 13.04 -1.50
C ASP A 43 2.56 13.46 -0.23
N ALA A 44 1.93 14.63 -0.23
CA ALA A 44 1.18 15.13 0.92
C ALA A 44 -0.10 14.32 1.20
N ASP A 45 -0.67 13.66 0.21
CA ASP A 45 -2.02 13.09 0.25
C ASP A 45 -1.99 11.56 0.33
N TYR A 46 -0.99 10.90 -0.27
CA TYR A 46 -0.91 9.45 -0.29
C TYR A 46 0.52 8.88 -0.25
N VAL A 47 0.59 7.57 0.01
CA VAL A 47 1.80 6.75 -0.14
C VAL A 47 1.48 5.53 -0.99
N THR A 48 2.30 5.27 -2.01
CA THR A 48 2.18 4.09 -2.86
C THR A 48 3.23 3.06 -2.48
N ILE A 49 2.76 1.85 -2.14
CA ILE A 49 3.59 0.72 -1.73
C ILE A 49 3.39 -0.43 -2.71
N ILE A 50 4.48 -1.14 -3.02
CA ILE A 50 4.43 -2.39 -3.76
C ILE A 50 4.97 -3.54 -2.92
N GLN A 51 4.26 -4.67 -2.93
CA GLN A 51 4.59 -5.81 -2.07
C GLN A 51 5.89 -6.51 -2.48
N SER A 52 6.14 -6.59 -3.79
CA SER A 52 7.35 -7.18 -4.38
C SER A 52 7.90 -6.27 -5.48
N TYR A 53 9.20 -6.33 -5.71
CA TYR A 53 9.88 -5.53 -6.72
C TYR A 53 10.96 -6.36 -7.42
N ASP A 54 10.98 -6.31 -8.74
CA ASP A 54 11.98 -6.93 -9.59
C ASP A 54 12.31 -6.01 -10.79
N GLU A 55 13.56 -6.02 -11.25
CA GLU A 55 14.06 -5.28 -12.41
C GLU A 55 14.32 -6.25 -13.57
N ARG A 56 13.26 -6.81 -14.19
CA ARG A 56 13.41 -7.81 -15.27
C ARG A 56 13.69 -7.24 -16.66
N GLN A 57 13.33 -5.98 -16.94
CA GLN A 57 13.54 -5.35 -18.25
C GLN A 57 14.19 -3.97 -18.09
N ASN A 58 15.50 -3.87 -18.32
CA ASN A 58 16.23 -2.60 -18.52
C ASN A 58 15.86 -1.46 -17.53
N GLY A 59 15.73 -1.78 -16.23
CA GLY A 59 15.41 -0.79 -15.20
C GLY A 59 13.94 -0.34 -15.14
N GLN A 60 13.03 -0.98 -15.89
CA GLN A 60 11.58 -0.83 -15.70
C GLN A 60 11.17 -1.58 -14.43
N PRO A 61 10.61 -0.90 -13.42
CA PRO A 61 9.99 -1.53 -12.27
C PRO A 61 8.94 -2.54 -12.73
N HIS A 62 9.14 -3.82 -12.42
CA HIS A 62 8.04 -4.77 -12.40
C HIS A 62 7.74 -5.06 -10.94
N GLY A 63 6.48 -4.89 -10.54
CA GLY A 63 6.06 -5.45 -9.28
C GLY A 63 4.61 -5.83 -9.33
N ASP A 64 4.28 -6.79 -8.48
CA ASP A 64 2.95 -7.32 -8.39
C ASP A 64 2.22 -6.61 -7.25
N HIS A 65 0.96 -6.25 -7.50
CA HIS A 65 0.03 -5.70 -6.52
C HIS A 65 0.56 -4.45 -5.77
N HIS A 66 0.53 -3.31 -6.44
CA HIS A 66 0.73 -2.01 -5.80
C HIS A 66 -0.56 -1.51 -5.13
N ILE A 67 -0.40 -0.68 -4.12
CA ILE A 67 -1.51 -0.02 -3.43
C ILE A 67 -1.13 1.42 -3.09
N SER A 68 -2.04 2.35 -3.37
CA SER A 68 -1.94 3.75 -2.94
C SER A 68 -2.84 3.96 -1.74
N ILE A 69 -2.25 4.32 -0.61
CA ILE A 69 -2.92 4.48 0.68
C ILE A 69 -3.02 5.98 0.98
N PRO A 70 -4.24 6.55 1.09
CA PRO A 70 -4.42 7.93 1.52
C PRO A 70 -3.84 8.13 2.92
N LYS A 71 -3.07 9.20 3.15
CA LYS A 71 -2.44 9.48 4.45
C LYS A 71 -3.45 9.67 5.57
N VAL A 72 -4.64 10.15 5.26
CA VAL A 72 -5.76 10.24 6.22
C VAL A 72 -6.22 8.88 6.75
N ALA A 73 -5.99 7.80 6.00
CA ALA A 73 -6.31 6.44 6.41
C ALA A 73 -5.17 5.76 7.19
N VAL A 74 -3.96 6.34 7.17
CA VAL A 74 -2.78 5.79 7.84
C VAL A 74 -2.86 6.04 9.34
N LYS A 75 -2.81 4.95 10.12
CA LYS A 75 -2.68 5.00 11.57
C LYS A 75 -1.21 5.10 11.99
N THR A 76 -0.37 4.27 11.38
CA THR A 76 1.04 4.16 11.72
C THR A 76 1.85 3.89 10.46
N ALA A 77 2.99 4.56 10.28
CA ALA A 77 3.96 4.24 9.23
C ALA A 77 5.37 4.18 9.82
N ARG A 78 6.13 3.13 9.51
CA ARG A 78 7.50 2.91 10.02
C ARG A 78 8.41 2.39 8.92
N THR A 79 9.52 3.07 8.69
CA THR A 79 10.60 2.58 7.84
C THR A 79 11.25 1.35 8.47
N ILE A 80 11.24 0.21 7.78
CA ILE A 80 11.90 -1.02 8.23
C ILE A 80 13.35 -1.05 7.75
N SER A 81 13.58 -0.70 6.48
CA SER A 81 14.93 -0.60 5.95
C SER A 81 15.03 0.59 5.00
N LYS A 82 16.15 1.29 5.12
CA LYS A 82 16.60 2.28 4.14
C LYS A 82 17.66 1.60 3.29
N ALA A 83 17.61 1.79 1.98
CA ALA A 83 18.69 1.35 1.12
C ALA A 83 20.00 2.00 1.59
N ARG A 84 20.98 1.20 1.99
CA ARG A 84 22.30 1.71 2.42
C ARG A 84 22.99 2.33 1.22
N GLY A 85 23.55 3.53 1.41
CA GLY A 85 24.39 4.25 0.44
C GLY A 85 25.53 3.40 -0.08
#